data_AF-A0ABD5T6I9-F1
#
_entry.id   AF-A0ABD5T6I9-F1
#
_cell.length_a   1.000
_cell.length_b   1.000
_cell.length_c   1.000
_cell.angle_alpha   90.00
_cell.angle_beta   90.00
_cell.angle_gamma   90.00
#
_symmetry.space_group_name_H-M   'P 1'
#
loop_
_entity.id
_entity.type
_entity.pdbx_description
1 polymer ?
#
loop_
_entity_poly.entity_id
_entity_poly.type
_entity_poly.pdbx_seq_one_letter_code
_entity_poly.pdbx_strand_id
1 'polypeptide(L)' 'MSETDVPEDHPRYASLVTRHRIEAGVEKGITSKQGLIAQGRGEAFDYLLGERTLQSADNAARAAAA' A
#
# COMPACT_ATOMS: atom_id res chain seq x y z
N MET A 1 18.31 -1.65 11.84
CA MET A 1 17.67 -2.58 10.91
C MET A 1 16.36 -1.94 10.51
N SER A 2 16.11 -1.73 9.23
CA SER A 2 14.81 -1.24 8.76
C SER A 2 13.70 -2.12 9.35
N GLU A 3 12.52 -1.56 9.57
CA GLU A 3 11.36 -2.21 10.23
C GLU A 3 10.88 -3.51 9.51
N THR A 4 11.57 -3.94 8.46
CA THR A 4 11.34 -5.14 7.62
C THR A 4 12.66 -5.61 6.98
N ASP A 5 12.86 -6.93 6.87
CA ASP A 5 14.04 -7.59 6.25
C ASP A 5 14.01 -7.60 4.70
N VAL A 6 13.32 -6.64 4.07
CA VAL A 6 13.22 -6.56 2.61
C VAL A 6 14.33 -5.63 2.09
N PRO A 7 15.23 -6.08 1.20
CA PRO A 7 16.26 -5.21 0.62
C PRO A 7 15.66 -4.04 -0.16
N GLU A 8 16.25 -2.84 -0.04
CA GLU A 8 15.75 -1.63 -0.71
C GLU A 8 15.79 -1.71 -2.25
N ASP A 9 16.72 -2.50 -2.80
CA ASP A 9 16.85 -2.77 -4.23
C ASP A 9 15.92 -3.87 -4.73
N HIS A 10 15.11 -4.48 -3.86
CA HIS A 10 14.16 -5.51 -4.25
C HIS A 10 13.05 -4.92 -5.14
N PRO A 11 12.71 -5.57 -6.28
CA PRO A 11 11.73 -5.03 -7.25
C PRO A 11 10.31 -4.84 -6.68
N ARG A 12 10.00 -5.48 -5.55
CA ARG A 12 8.71 -5.38 -4.83
C ARG A 12 8.82 -4.67 -3.49
N TYR A 13 9.94 -3.99 -3.21
CA TYR A 13 10.23 -3.41 -1.89
C TYR A 13 9.05 -2.61 -1.32
N ALA A 14 8.53 -1.65 -2.09
CA ALA A 14 7.42 -0.80 -1.64
C ALA A 14 6.15 -1.59 -1.25
N SER A 15 5.74 -2.58 -2.05
CA SER A 15 4.56 -3.42 -1.74
C SER A 15 4.80 -4.27 -0.49
N LEU A 16 5.95 -4.92 -0.37
CA LEU A 16 6.28 -5.78 0.77
C LEU A 16 6.39 -4.98 2.09
N VAL A 17 7.05 -3.83 2.07
CA VAL A 17 7.13 -2.94 3.23
C VAL A 17 5.74 -2.46 3.65
N THR A 18 4.88 -2.14 2.69
CA THR A 18 3.51 -1.68 2.98
C THR A 18 2.68 -2.78 3.65
N ARG A 19 2.79 -4.03 3.22
CA ARG A 19 2.11 -5.18 3.86
C ARG A 19 2.50 -5.32 5.32
N HIS A 20 3.80 -5.28 5.62
CA HIS A 20 4.28 -5.36 6.99
C HIS A 20 3.84 -4.20 7.87
N ARG A 21 3.73 -2.98 7.32
CA ARG A 21 3.17 -1.83 8.06
C ARG A 21 1.71 -2.06 8.43
N ILE A 22 0.92 -2.66 7.54
CA ILE A 22 -0.49 -2.98 7.81
C ILE A 22 -0.60 -4.10 8.86
N GLU A 23 0.25 -5.12 8.81
CA GLU A 23 0.37 -6.15 9.86
C GLU A 23 0.73 -5.52 11.22
N ALA A 24 1.77 -4.69 11.27
CA ALA A 24 2.16 -3.97 12.48
C ALA A 24 1.05 -3.04 13.00
N GLY A 25 0.25 -2.46 12.10
CA GLY A 25 -0.93 -1.67 12.45
C GLY A 25 -2.02 -2.48 13.15
N VAL A 26 -2.18 -3.77 12.81
CA VAL A 26 -3.09 -4.69 13.53
C VAL A 26 -2.57 -4.95 14.93
N GLU A 27 -1.28 -5.28 15.07
CA GLU A 27 -0.66 -5.54 16.38
C GLU A 27 -0.70 -4.31 17.30
N LYS A 28 -0.57 -3.11 16.73
CA LYS A 28 -0.68 -1.83 17.44
C LYS A 28 -2.13 -1.40 17.74
N GLY A 29 -3.14 -2.16 17.29
CA GLY A 29 -4.57 -1.84 17.47
C GLY A 29 -5.08 -0.66 16.64
N ILE A 30 -4.33 -0.23 15.61
CA ILE A 30 -4.68 0.90 14.72
C ILE A 30 -5.69 0.46 13.66
N THR A 31 -5.57 -0.78 13.19
CA THR A 31 -6.51 -1.39 12.22
C THR A 31 -6.93 -2.78 12.67
N SER A 32 -7.99 -3.32 12.06
CA SER A 32 -8.52 -4.64 12.37
C SER A 32 -7.92 -5.72 11.45
N LYS A 33 -8.12 -6.99 11.79
CA LYS A 33 -7.76 -8.12 10.91
C LYS A 33 -8.43 -8.02 9.53
N GLN A 34 -9.64 -7.46 9.46
CA GLN A 34 -10.34 -7.20 8.19
C GLN A 34 -9.62 -6.14 7.34
N GLY A 35 -8.85 -5.24 7.97
CA GLY A 35 -7.96 -4.30 7.30
C GLY A 35 -6.88 -4.99 6.46
N LEU A 36 -6.35 -6.13 6.91
CA LEU A 36 -5.41 -6.94 6.11
C LEU A 36 -6.04 -7.41 4.79
N ILE A 37 -7.29 -7.88 4.86
CA ILE A 37 -8.04 -8.34 3.68
C ILE A 37 -8.35 -7.16 2.75
N ALA A 38 -8.72 -6.01 3.33
CA ALA A 38 -8.94 -4.79 2.55
C ALA A 38 -7.67 -4.35 1.81
N GLN A 39 -6.51 -4.41 2.47
CA GLN A 39 -5.22 -4.12 1.83
C GLN A 39 -4.95 -5.06 0.64
N GLY A 40 -5.14 -6.36 0.82
CA GLY A 40 -4.94 -7.33 -0.28
C GLY A 40 -5.86 -7.08 -1.48
N ARG A 41 -7.11 -6.65 -1.24
CA ARG A 41 -8.02 -6.24 -2.34
C ARG A 41 -7.53 -4.97 -3.05
N GLY A 42 -7.01 -4.00 -2.30
CA GLY A 42 -6.43 -2.78 -2.86
C GLY A 42 -5.22 -3.08 -3.75
N GLU A 43 -4.27 -3.88 -3.25
CA GLU A 43 -3.09 -4.30 -4.03
C GLU A 43 -3.46 -5.08 -5.30
N ALA A 44 -4.53 -5.87 -5.28
CA ALA A 44 -4.99 -6.57 -6.47
C ALA A 44 -5.39 -5.59 -7.60
N PHE A 45 -6.11 -4.52 -7.27
CA PHE A 45 -6.41 -3.46 -8.24
C PHE A 45 -5.17 -2.68 -8.61
N ASP A 46 -4.31 -2.35 -7.66
CA ASP A 46 -3.07 -1.61 -7.93
C ASP A 46 -2.18 -2.35 -8.94
N TYR A 47 -2.08 -3.69 -8.82
CA TYR A 47 -1.40 -4.53 -9.80
C TYR A 47 -2.02 -4.43 -11.20
N LEU A 48 -3.36 -4.48 -11.30
CA LEU A 48 -4.07 -4.32 -12.58
C LEU A 48 -3.90 -2.93 -13.20
N LEU A 49 -3.70 -1.89 -12.37
CA LEU A 49 -3.49 -0.51 -12.81
C LEU A 49 -2.01 -0.19 -13.08
N GLY A 50 -1.10 -1.14 -12.80
CA GLY A 50 0.33 -1.02 -13.04
C GLY A 50 1.09 -0.27 -11.94
N GLU A 51 0.58 -0.29 -10.70
CA GLU A 51 1.24 0.21 -9.48
C GLU A 51 1.76 1.65 -9.63
N ARG A 52 0.93 2.52 -10.24
CA ARG A 52 1.27 3.92 -10.54
C ARG A 52 0.05 4.82 -10.50
N THR A 53 0.28 6.12 -10.29
CA THR A 53 -0.77 7.13 -10.44
C THR A 53 -1.14 7.29 -11.91
N LEU A 54 -2.41 7.02 -12.23
CA LEU A 54 -2.96 7.26 -13.57
C LEU A 54 -3.31 8.74 -13.76
N GLN A 55 -3.37 9.19 -15.02
CA GLN A 55 -3.73 10.58 -15.33
C GLN A 55 -5.13 10.95 -14.82
N SER A 56 -6.10 10.03 -14.91
CA SER A 56 -7.44 10.23 -14.36
C SER A 56 -7.41 10.39 -12.83
N ALA A 57 -6.56 9.63 -12.14
CA ALA A 57 -6.38 9.73 -10.69
C ALA A 57 -5.68 11.04 -10.29
N ASP A 58 -4.65 11.48 -11.02
CA ASP A 58 -3.97 12.76 -10.78
C ASP A 58 -4.94 13.95 -10.97
N ASN A 59 -5.72 13.93 -12.05
CA ASN A 59 -6.73 14.96 -12.31
C ASN A 59 -7.79 15.01 -11.19
N ALA A 60 -8.27 13.85 -10.74
CA ALA A 60 -9.23 13.77 -9.63
C ALA A 60 -8.62 14.28 -8.31
N ALA A 61 -7.36 13.94 -8.02
CA ALA A 61 -6.67 14.42 -6.83
C ALA A 61 -6.50 15.95 -6.81
N ARG A 62 -6.15 16.56 -7.96
CA ARG A 62 -6.06 18.02 -8.11
C ARG A 62 -7.41 18.70 -7.90
N ALA A 63 -8.48 18.14 -8.47
CA ALA A 63 -9.82 18.66 -8.29
C ALA A 63 -10.30 18.56 -6.83
N ALA A 64 -9.93 17.50 -6.11
CA ALA A 64 -10.27 17.33 -4.70
C ALA A 64 -9.50 18.27 -3.75
N ALA A 65 -8.33 18.78 -4.16
CA ALA A 65 -7.48 19.63 -3.34
C ALA A 65 -7.73 21.15 -3.51
N ALA A 66 -8.44 21.55 -4.57
CA ALA A 66 -8.75 22.96 -4.89
C ALA A 66 -9.91 23.50 -4.04
#